data_AF-A0A3P6G8G9-F1
#
_entry.id   AF-A0A3P6G8G9-F1
#
_cell.length_a   1.000
_cell.length_b   1.000
_cell.length_c   1.000
_cell.angle_alpha   90.00
_cell.angle_beta   90.00
_cell.angle_gamma   90.00
#
_symmetry.space_group_name_H-M   'P 1'
#
loop_
_entity.id
_entity.type
_entity.pdbx_description
1 polymer ?
#
loop_
_entity_poly.entity_id
_entity_poly.type
_entity_poly.pdbx_seq_one_letter_code
_entity_poly.pdbx_strand_id
1 'polypeptide(L)' 'MRDMRITSIRFETDCSDLVDMTTNPMDWPTFAKEIEMYQRLQEDCFIFFGVGMVGQTH' A
#
# COMPACT_ATOMS: atom_id res chain seq x y z
N MET A 1 1.57 26.15 7.17
CA MET A 1 2.49 25.30 6.39
C MET A 1 1.63 24.25 5.72
N ARG A 2 1.73 24.14 4.40
CA ARG A 2 0.65 23.63 3.53
C ARG A 2 0.29 22.18 3.87
N ASP A 3 -0.98 22.03 4.20
CA ASP A 3 -1.80 20.83 4.24
C ASP A 3 -1.58 20.00 2.97
N MET A 4 -0.50 19.23 2.93
CA MET A 4 -0.18 18.33 1.83
C MET A 4 -0.68 16.94 2.21
N ARG A 5 -1.96 16.85 2.56
CA ARG A 5 -2.67 15.58 2.65
C ARG A 5 -2.72 15.06 1.22
N ILE A 6 -1.79 14.18 0.86
CA ILE A 6 -1.87 13.54 -0.44
C ILE A 6 -3.15 12.71 -0.42
N THR A 7 -4.14 13.16 -1.19
CA THR A 7 -5.51 12.64 -1.14
C THR A 7 -5.59 11.20 -1.64
N SER A 8 -4.65 10.78 -2.48
CA SER A 8 -4.48 9.36 -2.83
C SER A 8 -3.09 9.08 -3.43
N ILE A 9 -2.44 8.00 -3.00
CA ILE A 9 -1.29 7.42 -3.71
C ILE A 9 -1.64 6.00 -4.14
N ARG A 10 -1.42 5.72 -5.42
CA ARG A 10 -1.48 4.36 -5.96
C ARG A 10 -0.08 3.93 -6.38
N PHE A 11 0.44 2.90 -5.72
CA PHE A 11 1.67 2.26 -6.14
C PHE A 11 1.33 1.10 -7.06
N GLU A 12 1.84 1.15 -8.27
CA GLU A 12 1.72 0.04 -9.22
C GLU A 12 3.00 -0.80 -9.15
N THR A 13 2.84 -2.09 -8.91
CA THR A 13 3.96 -3.05 -8.85
C THR A 13 3.64 -4.24 -9.76
N ASP A 14 4.65 -4.78 -10.44
CA ASP A 14 4.54 -6.02 -11.22
C ASP A 14 4.61 -7.28 -10.34
N CYS A 15 4.93 -7.14 -9.05
CA CYS A 15 5.02 -8.24 -8.11
C CYS A 15 3.66 -8.53 -7.46
N SER A 16 3.04 -9.63 -7.85
CA SER A 16 1.78 -10.12 -7.26
C SER A 16 1.87 -10.34 -5.75
N ASP A 17 3.02 -10.80 -5.26
CA ASP A 17 3.24 -11.04 -3.84
C ASP A 17 3.16 -9.75 -3.00
N LEU A 18 3.66 -8.63 -3.53
CA LEU A 18 3.58 -7.33 -2.84
C LEU A 18 2.14 -6.82 -2.77
N VAL A 19 1.35 -7.05 -3.81
CA VAL A 19 -0.09 -6.73 -3.81
C VAL A 19 -0.82 -7.64 -2.82
N ASP A 20 -0.53 -8.93 -2.83
CA ASP A 20 -1.14 -9.90 -1.94
C ASP A 20 -0.80 -9.64 -0.47
N MET A 21 0.44 -9.25 -0.15
CA MET A 21 0.85 -8.81 1.19
C MET A 21 0.02 -7.64 1.72
N THR A 22 -0.31 -6.67 0.86
CA THR A 22 -1.15 -5.53 1.25
C THR A 22 -2.64 -5.85 1.31
N THR A 23 -3.09 -6.84 0.54
CA THR A 23 -4.51 -7.24 0.46
C THR A 23 -4.87 -8.25 1.56
N ASN A 24 -3.99 -9.20 1.82
CA ASN A 24 -4.14 -10.31 2.76
C ASN A 24 -3.00 -10.32 3.78
N PRO A 25 -2.94 -9.32 4.67
CA PRO A 25 -1.82 -9.19 5.61
C PRO A 25 -1.69 -10.35 6.60
N MET A 26 -2.76 -11.13 6.80
CA MET A 26 -2.78 -12.31 7.67
C MET A 26 -2.03 -13.52 7.08
N ASP A 27 -1.95 -13.63 5.75
CA ASP A 27 -1.21 -14.69 5.06
C ASP A 27 0.30 -14.45 5.08
N TRP A 28 0.73 -13.23 5.42
CA TRP A 28 2.13 -12.80 5.40
C TRP A 28 2.64 -12.36 6.79
N PRO A 29 2.61 -13.25 7.81
CA PRO A 29 2.98 -12.91 9.17
C PRO A 29 4.45 -12.46 9.30
N THR A 30 5.32 -12.88 8.37
CA THR A 30 6.72 -12.45 8.30
C THR A 30 6.87 -10.95 8.04
N PHE A 31 5.91 -10.34 7.34
CA PHE A 31 5.93 -8.91 6.98
C PHE A 31 4.92 -8.08 7.79
N ALA A 32 4.31 -8.66 8.83
CA ALA A 32 3.30 -8.00 9.65
C ALA A 32 3.73 -6.62 10.19
N LYS A 33 5.02 -6.47 10.54
CA LYS A 33 5.58 -5.21 11.03
C LYS A 33 5.66 -4.12 9.94
N GLU A 34 6.04 -4.50 8.72
CA GLU A 34 6.09 -3.57 7.59
C GLU A 34 4.66 -3.16 7.22
N ILE A 35 3.73 -4.12 7.18
CA ILE A 35 2.30 -3.89 6.91
C ILE A 35 1.68 -2.95 7.96
N GLU A 36 1.97 -3.14 9.25
CA GLU A 36 1.51 -2.24 10.30
C GLU A 36 2.06 -0.81 10.12
N MET A 37 3.33 -0.67 9.73
CA MET A 37 3.90 0.64 9.38
C MET A 37 3.21 1.26 8.16
N TYR A 38 2.90 0.47 7.12
CA TYR A 38 2.14 0.93 5.96
C TYR A 38 0.75 1.43 6.36
N GLN A 39 0.03 0.70 7.22
CA GLN A 39 -1.29 1.11 7.71
C GLN A 39 -1.22 2.43 8.49
N ARG A 40 -0.22 2.58 9.36
CA ARG A 40 -0.01 3.82 10.12
C ARG A 40 0.31 5.00 9.22
N LEU A 41 1.15 4.81 8.19
CA LEU A 41 1.45 5.85 7.20
C LEU A 41 0.21 6.25 6.40
N GLN A 42 -0.66 5.28 6.08
CA GLN A 42 -1.96 5.56 5.47
C GLN A 42 -2.80 6.44 6.39
N GLU A 43 -3.00 6.06 7.66
CA GLU A 43 -3.84 6.84 8.58
C GLU A 43 -3.29 8.25 8.87
N ASP A 44 -1.97 8.41 8.96
CA ASP A 44 -1.35 9.70 9.34
C ASP A 44 -1.22 10.67 8.15
N CYS A 45 -1.03 10.15 6.92
CA CYS A 45 -0.60 10.98 5.78
C CYS A 45 -1.50 10.88 4.53
N PHE A 46 -2.22 9.77 4.30
CA PHE A 46 -2.89 9.49 3.02
C PHE A 46 -4.37 9.13 3.19
N ILE A 47 -5.27 9.89 2.56
CA ILE A 47 -6.71 9.58 2.61
C ILE A 47 -7.03 8.26 1.88
N PHE A 48 -6.25 7.91 0.85
CA PHE A 48 -6.34 6.64 0.12
C PHE A 48 -4.97 6.13 -0.33
N PHE A 49 -4.46 5.06 0.27
CA PHE A 49 -3.27 4.36 -0.20
C PHE A 49 -3.68 3.02 -0.80
N GLY A 50 -3.21 2.71 -2.01
CA GLY A 50 -3.50 1.45 -2.67
C GLY A 50 -2.30 0.93 -3.43
N VAL A 51 -1.98 -0.36 -3.24
CA VAL A 51 -1.01 -1.06 -4.08
C VAL A 51 -1.78 -1.90 -5.07
N GLY A 52 -1.55 -1.67 -6.36
CA GLY A 52 -2.20 -2.39 -7.44
C GLY A 52 -1.18 -3.11 -8.31
N MET A 53 -1.60 -4.20 -8.96
CA MET A 53 -0.79 -4.76 -10.04
C MET A 53 -0.69 -3.70 -11.14
N VAL A 54 0.54 -3.38 -11.59
CA VAL A 54 0.69 -2.63 -12.83
C VAL A 54 0.04 -3.49 -13.91
N GLY A 55 -0.97 -2.93 -14.57
CA GLY A 55 -1.59 -3.64 -15.68
C GLY A 55 -0.50 -3.96 -16.69
N GLN A 56 -0.25 -5.24 -16.96
CA GLN A 56 0.40 -5.63 -18.20
C GLN A 56 -0.49 -5.10 -19.33
N THR A 57 -0.19 -3.89 -19.81
CA THR A 57 -0.64 -3.43 -21.11
C THR A 57 0.01 -4.36 -22.12
N HIS A 58 -0.80 -5.31 -22.60
CA HIS A 58 -0.53 -6.20 -23.71
C HIS A 58 -0.02 -5.43 -24.94
#